data_AF-A0A7I8JS56-F1
#
_entry.id   AF-A0A7I8JS56-F1
#
_cell.length_a   1.000
_cell.length_b   1.000
_cell.length_c   1.000
_cell.angle_alpha   90.00
_cell.angle_beta   90.00
_cell.angle_gamma   90.00
#
_symmetry.space_group_name_H-M   'P 1'
#
loop_
_entity.id
_entity.type
_entity.pdbx_description
1 polymer ?
#
loop_
_entity_poly.entity_id
_entity_poly.type
_entity_poly.pdbx_seq_one_letter_code
_entity_poly.pdbx_strand_id
1 'polypeptide(L)'
;MGIRRCFAERQRRTRSEDRESSVEVQCTGEVLVEMFLLVRRLNEEGYLKSVSFSQGLDPQRVPVNGFVRGVLMTAAQRFGEDHQEIAKWLSGSSLKKVALSGCPCTERKTVFAAKRLRSFFCIQEDVICRGCPMKNSCKFANHSVSREHKLTLADAMRVLTAYACGYGAPQALKSQELCLAVGRSLKEVISLAA
;
A
#
# COMPACT_ATOMS: atom_id res chain seq x y z
N MET A 1 47.51 -4.08 15.91
CA MET A 1 46.69 -3.43 14.86
C MET A 1 45.25 -3.95 14.98
N GLY A 2 44.28 -3.16 15.47
CA GLY A 2 42.91 -3.71 15.62
C GLY A 2 41.81 -2.74 16.06
N ILE A 3 42.14 -1.64 16.73
CA ILE A 3 41.12 -0.77 17.36
C ILE A 3 40.57 0.31 16.40
N ARG A 4 41.34 0.71 15.38
CA ARG A 4 40.95 1.78 14.43
C ARG A 4 39.87 1.36 13.42
N ARG A 5 39.66 0.06 13.16
CA ARG A 5 38.62 -0.41 12.22
C ARG A 5 37.20 -0.30 12.82
N CYS A 6 37.01 -0.65 14.10
CA CYS A 6 35.69 -0.61 14.75
C CYS A 6 35.05 0.78 14.81
N PHE A 7 35.84 1.85 15.00
CA PHE A 7 35.29 3.21 15.16
C PHE A 7 34.76 3.78 13.84
N ALA A 8 35.46 3.52 12.73
CA ALA A 8 35.04 3.95 11.39
C ALA A 8 33.82 3.15 10.88
N GLU A 9 33.66 1.90 11.31
CA GLU A 9 32.49 1.07 11.03
C GLU A 9 31.26 1.55 11.82
N ARG A 10 31.46 1.97 13.08
CA ARG A 10 30.40 2.50 13.95
C ARG A 10 29.90 3.86 13.46
N GLN A 11 30.79 4.76 13.05
CA GLN A 11 30.41 6.05 12.45
C GLN A 11 29.76 5.90 11.06
N ARG A 12 30.13 4.87 10.28
CA ARG A 12 29.44 4.55 9.03
C ARG A 12 28.04 4.02 9.26
N ARG A 13 27.83 3.16 10.29
CA ARG A 13 26.50 2.66 10.69
C ARG A 13 25.57 3.77 11.16
N THR A 14 26.03 4.67 12.03
CA THR A 14 25.18 5.77 12.52
C THR A 14 24.80 6.74 11.39
N ARG A 15 25.74 7.05 10.47
CA ARG A 15 25.47 7.95 9.34
C ARG A 15 24.58 7.33 8.26
N SER A 16 24.55 6.00 8.12
CA SER A 16 23.59 5.31 7.27
C SER A 16 22.21 5.25 7.92
N GLU A 17 22.14 4.95 9.22
CA GLU A 17 20.89 4.91 10.00
C GLU A 17 20.19 6.29 10.03
N ASP A 18 20.93 7.39 10.20
CA ASP A 18 20.38 8.75 10.19
C ASP A 18 19.84 9.18 8.80
N ARG A 19 20.51 8.73 7.72
CA ARG A 19 20.07 9.00 6.33
C ARG A 19 18.86 8.17 5.96
N GLU A 20 18.83 6.90 6.37
CA GLU A 20 17.71 5.99 6.15
C GLU A 20 16.48 6.49 6.92
N SER A 21 16.64 6.91 8.18
CA SER A 21 15.61 7.57 8.99
C SER A 21 15.05 8.85 8.35
N SER A 22 15.91 9.76 7.88
CA SER A 22 15.47 11.02 7.24
C SER A 22 14.68 10.78 5.95
N VAL A 23 15.06 9.75 5.20
CA VAL A 23 14.44 9.38 3.92
C VAL A 23 13.12 8.63 4.14
N GLU A 24 13.03 7.77 5.16
CA GLU A 24 11.78 7.12 5.57
C GLU A 24 10.73 8.14 6.01
N VAL A 25 11.14 9.16 6.78
CA VAL A 25 10.25 10.27 7.20
C VAL A 25 9.74 11.06 5.99
N GLN A 26 10.59 11.31 4.99
CA GLN A 26 10.18 12.03 3.78
C GLN A 26 9.19 11.22 2.93
N CYS A 27 9.47 9.93 2.70
CA CYS A 27 8.60 9.08 1.88
C CYS A 27 7.21 8.88 2.53
N THR A 28 7.17 8.67 3.85
CA THR A 28 5.91 8.54 4.57
C THR A 28 5.07 9.81 4.49
N GLY A 29 5.70 11.00 4.50
CA GLY A 29 5.02 12.27 4.23
C GLY A 29 4.35 12.33 2.85
N GLU A 30 5.04 11.91 1.79
CA GLU A 30 4.48 11.90 0.43
C GLU A 30 3.27 10.97 0.30
N VAL A 31 3.35 9.74 0.83
CA VAL A 31 2.23 8.80 0.80
C VAL A 31 1.02 9.33 1.57
N LEU A 32 1.24 10.02 2.70
CA LEU A 32 0.16 10.65 3.44
C LEU A 32 -0.54 11.73 2.62
N VAL A 33 0.20 12.58 1.90
CA VAL A 33 -0.39 13.60 1.01
C VAL A 33 -1.27 12.95 -0.06
N GLU A 34 -0.77 11.93 -0.76
CA GLU A 34 -1.55 11.24 -1.79
C GLU A 34 -2.76 10.49 -1.20
N MET A 35 -2.63 9.95 0.00
CA MET A 35 -3.74 9.35 0.73
C MET A 35 -4.83 10.37 1.07
N PHE A 36 -4.46 11.57 1.53
CA PHE A 36 -5.42 12.64 1.81
C PHE A 36 -6.15 13.10 0.55
N LEU A 37 -5.43 13.23 -0.57
CA LEU A 37 -6.02 13.55 -1.87
C LEU A 37 -6.99 12.45 -2.34
N LEU A 38 -6.65 11.18 -2.14
CA LEU A 38 -7.55 10.07 -2.40
C LEU A 38 -8.82 10.17 -1.55
N VAL A 39 -8.69 10.38 -0.23
CA VAL A 39 -9.86 10.50 0.68
C VAL A 39 -10.77 11.64 0.24
N ARG A 40 -10.19 12.80 -0.10
CA ARG A 40 -10.94 13.94 -0.62
C ARG A 40 -11.70 13.57 -1.89
N ARG A 41 -11.05 12.92 -2.86
CA ARG A 41 -11.67 12.47 -4.11
C ARG A 41 -12.83 11.51 -3.86
N LEU A 42 -12.61 10.48 -3.04
CA LEU A 42 -13.64 9.51 -2.66
C LEU A 42 -14.85 10.18 -1.99
N ASN A 43 -14.63 11.26 -1.23
CA ASN A 43 -15.70 12.04 -0.62
C ASN A 43 -16.49 12.85 -1.66
N GLU A 44 -15.79 13.57 -2.55
CA GLU A 44 -16.38 14.40 -3.61
C GLU A 44 -17.26 13.56 -4.56
N GLU A 45 -16.80 12.37 -4.95
CA GLU A 45 -17.56 11.45 -5.81
C GLU A 45 -18.63 10.65 -5.06
N GLY A 46 -18.63 10.72 -3.72
CA GLY A 46 -19.69 10.17 -2.89
C GLY A 46 -19.53 8.72 -2.49
N TYR A 47 -18.35 8.13 -2.67
CA TYR A 47 -18.02 6.79 -2.17
C TYR A 47 -18.04 6.68 -0.64
N LEU A 48 -17.98 7.82 0.06
CA LEU A 48 -18.00 7.91 1.53
C LEU A 48 -19.36 8.32 2.11
N LYS A 49 -20.39 8.59 1.28
CA LYS A 49 -21.71 9.09 1.73
C LYS A 49 -22.50 8.12 2.60
N SER A 50 -22.30 6.81 2.45
CA SER A 50 -23.06 5.78 3.18
C SER A 50 -22.62 5.63 4.65
N VAL A 51 -21.66 6.43 5.11
CA VAL A 51 -21.08 6.31 6.44
C VAL A 51 -21.38 7.61 7.18
N SER A 52 -22.34 7.56 8.09
CA SER A 52 -22.67 8.67 8.99
C SER A 52 -21.52 8.86 9.99
N PHE A 53 -20.44 9.51 9.54
CA PHE A 53 -19.36 9.95 10.39
C PHE A 53 -19.85 11.12 11.24
N SER A 54 -20.27 10.85 12.48
CA SER A 54 -20.58 11.88 13.47
C SER A 54 -19.37 12.75 13.85
N GLN A 55 -18.17 12.48 13.30
CA GLN A 55 -16.94 13.24 13.54
C GLN A 55 -16.22 13.72 12.28
N GLY A 56 -16.73 13.42 11.07
CA GLY A 56 -16.05 13.74 9.81
C GLY A 56 -14.73 12.96 9.63
N LEU A 57 -14.47 12.49 8.41
CA LEU A 57 -13.09 12.16 8.05
C LEU A 57 -12.38 13.50 7.82
N ASP A 58 -11.66 14.01 8.81
CA ASP A 58 -10.77 15.15 8.61
C ASP A 58 -9.65 14.70 7.64
N PRO A 59 -9.65 15.17 6.38
CA PRO A 59 -8.61 14.83 5.41
C PRO A 59 -7.27 15.49 5.75
N GLN A 60 -7.10 16.08 6.93
CA GLN A 60 -5.82 16.57 7.46
C GLN A 60 -5.41 15.85 8.75
N ARG A 61 -6.31 15.06 9.34
CA ARG A 61 -6.08 14.25 10.53
C ARG A 61 -6.79 12.92 10.37
N VAL A 62 -6.20 11.95 9.65
CA VAL A 62 -6.75 10.58 9.65
C VAL A 62 -6.04 9.70 10.69
N PRO A 63 -6.43 9.72 11.98
CA PRO A 63 -6.17 8.58 12.85
C PRO A 63 -7.07 7.43 12.38
N VAL A 64 -6.52 6.58 11.51
CA VAL A 64 -7.28 5.49 10.89
C VAL A 64 -7.42 4.33 11.86
N ASN A 65 -8.54 4.27 12.60
CA ASN A 65 -8.90 3.06 13.34
C ASN A 65 -9.34 1.93 12.37
N GLY A 66 -9.44 0.69 12.85
CA GLY A 66 -9.75 -0.46 12.00
C GLY A 66 -11.05 -0.33 11.19
N PHE A 67 -12.09 0.30 11.75
CA PHE A 67 -13.35 0.56 11.06
C PHE A 67 -13.17 1.57 9.92
N VAL A 68 -12.52 2.70 10.20
CA VAL A 68 -12.23 3.73 9.18
C VAL A 68 -11.40 3.16 8.04
N ARG A 69 -10.41 2.31 8.34
CA ARG A 69 -9.61 1.62 7.32
C ARG A 69 -10.47 0.77 6.40
N GLY A 70 -11.35 -0.06 6.99
CA GLY A 70 -12.27 -0.91 6.24
C GLY A 70 -13.20 -0.12 5.32
N VAL A 71 -13.70 1.03 5.80
CA VAL A 71 -14.49 1.98 5.01
C VAL A 71 -13.69 2.52 3.84
N LEU A 72 -12.49 3.06 4.08
CA LEU A 72 -11.63 3.63 3.04
C LEU A 72 -11.23 2.59 1.99
N MET A 73 -10.84 1.39 2.42
CA MET A 73 -10.51 0.28 1.50
C MET A 73 -11.71 -0.15 0.66
N THR A 74 -12.91 -0.14 1.22
CA THR A 74 -14.14 -0.48 0.49
C THR A 74 -14.53 0.64 -0.48
N ALA A 75 -14.40 1.90 -0.08
CA ALA A 75 -14.64 3.05 -0.94
C ALA A 75 -13.65 3.09 -2.12
N ALA A 76 -12.36 2.89 -1.85
CA ALA A 76 -11.32 2.82 -2.86
C ALA A 76 -11.52 1.63 -3.82
N GLN A 77 -11.95 0.48 -3.30
CA GLN A 77 -12.30 -0.66 -4.15
C GLN A 77 -13.44 -0.30 -5.11
N ARG A 78 -14.54 0.28 -4.62
CA ARG A 78 -15.69 0.69 -5.45
C ARG A 78 -15.31 1.74 -6.49
N PHE A 79 -14.50 2.71 -6.10
CA PHE A 79 -13.89 3.65 -7.04
C PHE A 79 -13.12 2.91 -8.15
N GLY A 80 -12.32 1.91 -7.79
CA GLY A 80 -11.62 1.10 -8.78
C GLY A 80 -12.54 0.24 -9.66
N GLU A 81 -13.72 -0.15 -9.18
CA GLU A 81 -14.74 -0.87 -9.97
C GLU A 81 -15.35 0.06 -11.03
N ASP A 82 -15.63 1.31 -10.66
CA ASP A 82 -16.28 2.29 -11.53
C ASP A 82 -15.32 2.92 -12.57
N HIS A 83 -14.03 3.00 -12.26
CA HIS A 83 -13.01 3.68 -13.09
C HIS A 83 -11.99 2.71 -13.71
N GLN A 84 -12.40 1.49 -14.04
CA GLN A 84 -11.54 0.40 -14.49
C GLN A 84 -10.67 0.74 -15.74
N GLU A 85 -11.05 1.74 -16.53
CA GLU A 85 -10.26 2.27 -17.64
C GLU A 85 -8.91 2.88 -17.21
N ILE A 86 -8.81 3.42 -15.99
CA ILE A 86 -7.57 3.98 -15.44
C ILE A 86 -6.48 2.91 -15.36
N ALA A 87 -6.84 1.64 -15.15
CA ALA A 87 -5.90 0.53 -15.04
C ALA A 87 -4.92 0.42 -16.23
N LYS A 88 -5.35 0.86 -17.43
CA LYS A 88 -4.54 0.79 -18.65
C LYS A 88 -3.37 1.77 -18.65
N TRP A 89 -3.46 2.83 -17.85
CA TRP A 89 -2.53 3.95 -17.84
C TRP A 89 -1.61 3.96 -16.61
N LEU A 90 -1.85 3.05 -15.65
CA LEU A 90 -1.01 2.93 -14.46
C LEU A 90 0.37 2.37 -14.79
N SER A 91 1.37 2.89 -14.08
CA SER A 91 2.74 2.40 -14.16
C SER A 91 2.82 0.98 -13.63
N GLY A 92 2.91 0.02 -14.57
CA GLY A 92 3.11 -1.39 -14.25
C GLY A 92 4.36 -1.63 -13.41
N SER A 93 5.40 -0.79 -13.54
CA SER A 93 6.62 -0.88 -12.73
C SER A 93 6.38 -0.60 -11.24
N SER A 94 5.62 0.45 -10.92
CA SER A 94 5.26 0.83 -9.55
C SER A 94 4.35 -0.22 -8.93
N LEU A 95 3.30 -0.62 -9.65
CA LEU A 95 2.38 -1.67 -9.20
C LEU A 95 3.07 -3.02 -9.01
N LYS A 96 4.06 -3.37 -9.86
CA LYS A 96 4.85 -4.59 -9.67
C LYS A 96 5.67 -4.55 -8.39
N LYS A 97 6.25 -3.41 -8.01
CA LYS A 97 6.93 -3.25 -6.70
C LYS A 97 5.98 -3.47 -5.53
N VAL A 98 4.76 -2.95 -5.63
CA VAL A 98 3.68 -3.21 -4.65
C VAL A 98 3.34 -4.71 -4.61
N ALA A 99 3.18 -5.36 -5.77
CA ALA A 99 2.84 -6.79 -5.85
C ALA A 99 3.93 -7.72 -5.30
N LEU A 100 5.21 -7.34 -5.47
CA LEU A 100 6.37 -8.06 -4.91
C LEU A 100 6.45 -7.96 -3.38
N SER A 101 5.64 -7.08 -2.76
CA SER A 101 5.55 -6.97 -1.32
C SER A 101 4.57 -8.01 -0.74
N GLY A 102 4.82 -8.46 0.49
CA GLY A 102 3.91 -9.34 1.22
C GLY A 102 2.56 -8.67 1.51
N CYS A 103 1.51 -9.44 1.82
CA CYS A 103 0.16 -8.88 1.98
C CYS A 103 0.10 -7.75 3.03
N PRO A 104 -0.63 -6.64 2.77
CA PRO A 104 -0.71 -5.52 3.71
C PRO A 104 -1.48 -5.89 4.98
N CYS A 105 -2.41 -6.84 4.90
CA CYS A 105 -3.11 -7.36 6.07
C CYS A 105 -3.60 -8.79 5.84
N THR A 106 -4.17 -9.41 6.89
CA THR A 106 -4.71 -10.77 6.85
C THR A 106 -6.21 -10.85 6.54
N GLU A 107 -6.84 -9.71 6.24
CA GLU A 107 -8.25 -9.65 5.85
C GLU A 107 -8.45 -10.36 4.50
N ARG A 108 -9.41 -11.29 4.44
CA ARG A 108 -9.67 -12.14 3.26
C ARG A 108 -9.73 -11.33 1.96
N LYS A 109 -10.56 -10.29 1.88
CA LYS A 109 -10.73 -9.49 0.65
C LYS A 109 -9.40 -8.91 0.16
N THR A 110 -8.61 -8.39 1.08
CA THR A 110 -7.33 -7.72 0.80
C THR A 110 -6.22 -8.71 0.45
N VAL A 111 -6.18 -9.86 1.12
CA VAL A 111 -5.25 -10.95 0.79
C VAL A 111 -5.51 -11.47 -0.62
N PHE A 112 -6.77 -11.72 -0.98
CA PHE A 112 -7.12 -12.20 -2.31
C PHE A 112 -6.89 -11.13 -3.40
N ALA A 113 -7.14 -9.85 -3.11
CA ALA A 113 -6.77 -8.75 -4.00
C ALA A 113 -5.26 -8.70 -4.28
N ALA A 114 -4.43 -8.80 -3.23
CA ALA A 114 -2.97 -8.84 -3.38
C ALA A 114 -2.49 -10.06 -4.19
N LYS A 115 -3.10 -11.23 -3.96
CA LYS A 115 -2.82 -12.45 -4.73
C LYS A 115 -3.19 -12.30 -6.21
N ARG A 116 -4.35 -11.73 -6.52
CA ARG A 116 -4.78 -11.45 -7.91
C ARG A 116 -3.87 -10.43 -8.59
N LEU A 117 -3.46 -9.39 -7.88
CA LEU A 117 -2.48 -8.42 -8.37
C LEU A 117 -1.14 -9.10 -8.73
N ARG A 118 -0.67 -10.03 -7.91
CA ARG A 118 0.53 -10.84 -8.22
C ARG A 118 0.33 -11.77 -9.40
N SER A 119 -0.84 -12.40 -9.49
CA SER A 119 -1.24 -13.26 -10.60
C SER A 119 -1.14 -12.52 -11.94
N PHE A 120 -1.61 -11.27 -11.98
CA PHE A 120 -1.48 -10.38 -13.14
C PHE A 120 -0.02 -10.17 -13.58
N PHE A 121 0.90 -10.00 -12.63
CA PHE A 121 2.34 -9.86 -12.92
C PHE A 121 3.09 -11.19 -13.10
N CYS A 122 2.40 -12.33 -13.15
CA CYS A 122 2.99 -13.67 -13.20
C CYS A 122 3.98 -13.93 -12.03
N ILE A 123 3.70 -13.35 -10.86
CA ILE A 123 4.51 -13.55 -9.66
C ILE A 123 4.05 -14.80 -8.92
N GLN A 124 4.98 -15.67 -8.56
CA GLN A 124 4.71 -16.90 -7.81
C GLN A 124 4.31 -16.59 -6.36
N GLU A 125 3.10 -16.99 -5.98
CA GLU A 125 2.52 -16.64 -4.68
C GLU A 125 3.24 -17.30 -3.51
N ASP A 126 3.76 -18.52 -3.66
CA ASP A 126 4.48 -19.25 -2.62
C ASP A 126 5.80 -18.56 -2.25
N VAL A 127 6.49 -17.98 -3.24
CA VAL A 127 7.72 -17.20 -3.04
C VAL A 127 7.43 -15.97 -2.20
N ILE A 128 6.39 -15.19 -2.57
CA ILE A 128 6.02 -13.98 -1.83
C ILE A 128 5.46 -14.33 -0.45
N CYS A 129 4.59 -15.33 -0.34
CA CYS A 129 4.06 -15.76 0.96
C CYS A 129 5.15 -16.28 1.90
N ARG A 130 6.23 -16.90 1.40
CA ARG A 130 7.35 -17.37 2.23
C ARG A 130 8.04 -16.23 2.96
N GLY A 131 8.24 -15.09 2.29
CA GLY A 131 8.82 -13.87 2.87
C GLY A 131 7.81 -12.91 3.50
N CYS A 132 6.50 -13.23 3.46
CA CYS A 132 5.45 -12.34 3.91
C CYS A 132 5.48 -12.18 5.45
N PRO A 133 5.58 -10.96 6.00
CA PRO A 133 5.61 -10.72 7.45
C PRO A 133 4.38 -11.26 8.18
N MET A 134 3.24 -11.32 7.49
CA MET A 134 1.95 -11.75 8.05
C MET A 134 1.69 -13.24 7.83
N LYS A 135 2.62 -14.01 7.27
CA LYS A 135 2.41 -15.43 6.89
C LYS A 135 1.88 -16.26 8.06
N ASN A 136 2.50 -16.13 9.24
CA ASN A 136 2.18 -16.97 10.41
C ASN A 136 0.78 -16.74 10.96
N SER A 137 0.17 -15.58 10.70
CA SER A 137 -1.21 -15.24 11.11
C SER A 137 -2.20 -15.26 9.94
N CYS A 138 -1.75 -15.51 8.72
CA CYS A 138 -2.59 -15.51 7.54
C CYS A 138 -3.22 -16.90 7.30
N LYS A 139 -4.54 -17.00 7.46
CA LYS A 139 -5.33 -18.21 7.16
C LYS A 139 -5.32 -18.60 5.66
N PHE A 140 -4.77 -17.75 4.80
CA PHE A 140 -4.74 -17.91 3.34
C PHE A 140 -3.30 -17.92 2.80
N ALA A 141 -2.31 -18.21 3.66
CA ALA A 141 -0.92 -18.36 3.24
C ALA A 141 -0.81 -19.40 2.12
N ASN A 142 -0.05 -19.08 1.06
CA ASN A 142 0.14 -19.92 -0.14
C ASN A 142 -1.13 -20.30 -0.91
N HIS A 143 -2.31 -19.79 -0.52
CA HIS A 143 -3.54 -20.07 -1.25
C HIS A 143 -3.44 -19.51 -2.67
N SER A 144 -3.72 -20.34 -3.67
CA SER A 144 -3.73 -19.92 -5.07
C SER A 144 -5.00 -19.16 -5.41
N VAL A 145 -4.91 -18.35 -6.46
CA VAL A 145 -6.03 -17.66 -7.12
C VAL A 145 -5.99 -17.99 -8.60
N SER A 146 -7.11 -17.80 -9.30
CA SER A 146 -7.17 -17.94 -10.76
C SER A 146 -6.15 -17.03 -11.44
N ARG A 147 -5.71 -17.44 -12.63
CA ARG A 147 -4.81 -16.61 -13.43
C ARG A 147 -5.54 -15.35 -13.89
N GLU A 148 -5.01 -14.20 -13.54
CA GLU A 148 -5.55 -12.90 -13.97
C GLU A 148 -4.76 -12.39 -15.17
N HIS A 149 -5.45 -12.14 -16.28
CA HIS A 149 -4.84 -11.62 -17.52
C HIS A 149 -4.97 -10.11 -17.69
N LYS A 150 -5.78 -9.48 -16.83
CA LYS A 150 -6.05 -8.04 -16.84
C LYS A 150 -5.84 -7.49 -15.44
N LEU A 151 -5.36 -6.26 -15.36
CA LEU A 151 -5.24 -5.55 -14.09
C LEU A 151 -6.64 -5.11 -13.64
N THR A 152 -7.10 -5.64 -12.52
CA THR A 152 -8.33 -5.16 -11.87
C THR A 152 -8.00 -3.93 -11.02
N LEU A 153 -8.55 -2.77 -11.38
CA LEU A 153 -8.29 -1.54 -10.64
C LEU A 153 -8.88 -1.61 -9.22
N ALA A 154 -10.03 -2.26 -9.05
CA ALA A 154 -10.62 -2.53 -7.74
C ALA A 154 -9.63 -3.21 -6.77
N ASP A 155 -8.90 -4.22 -7.26
CA ASP A 155 -7.89 -4.94 -6.48
C ASP A 155 -6.67 -4.06 -6.20
N ALA A 156 -6.18 -3.35 -7.22
CA ALA A 156 -5.07 -2.43 -7.06
C ALA A 156 -5.38 -1.34 -6.03
N MET A 157 -6.55 -0.71 -6.12
CA MET A 157 -6.99 0.33 -5.19
C MET A 157 -7.14 -0.20 -3.77
N ARG A 158 -7.76 -1.37 -3.59
CA ARG A 158 -7.87 -1.99 -2.26
C ARG A 158 -6.50 -2.22 -1.62
N VAL A 159 -5.53 -2.72 -2.39
CA VAL A 159 -4.17 -3.01 -1.93
C VAL A 159 -3.40 -1.71 -1.63
N LEU A 160 -3.42 -0.74 -2.55
CA LEU A 160 -2.76 0.57 -2.39
C LEU A 160 -3.28 1.29 -1.14
N THR A 161 -4.60 1.39 -0.98
CA THR A 161 -5.22 2.01 0.18
C THR A 161 -4.91 1.26 1.48
N ALA A 162 -4.81 -0.07 1.45
CA ALA A 162 -4.42 -0.85 2.64
C ALA A 162 -2.98 -0.54 3.10
N TYR A 163 -2.03 -0.41 2.18
CA TYR A 163 -0.67 0.03 2.50
C TYR A 163 -0.63 1.48 2.99
N ALA A 164 -1.32 2.39 2.29
CA ALA A 164 -1.35 3.80 2.65
C ALA A 164 -2.01 4.05 4.02
N CYS A 165 -3.04 3.27 4.39
CA CYS A 165 -3.65 3.31 5.72
C CYS A 165 -2.75 2.75 6.84
N GLY A 166 -1.60 2.16 6.51
CA GLY A 166 -0.73 1.48 7.48
C GLY A 166 -1.42 0.29 8.15
N TYR A 167 -2.26 -0.45 7.41
CA TYR A 167 -2.80 -1.71 7.94
C TYR A 167 -1.60 -2.62 8.26
N GLY A 168 -1.45 -3.03 9.52
CA GLY A 168 -0.32 -3.87 9.95
C GLY A 168 0.91 -3.18 10.57
N ALA A 169 0.71 -2.09 11.33
CA ALA A 169 1.71 -1.37 12.17
C ALA A 169 2.48 -0.25 11.46
N PRO A 170 3.18 0.66 12.18
CA PRO A 170 4.21 1.59 11.66
C PRO A 170 5.34 0.95 10.81
N GLN A 171 5.21 -0.33 10.50
CA GLN A 171 6.18 -1.22 9.88
C GLN A 171 5.77 -1.67 8.47
N ALA A 172 4.54 -1.34 8.01
CA ALA A 172 4.01 -1.78 6.73
C ALA A 172 4.74 -1.13 5.52
N LEU A 173 5.29 0.07 5.70
CA LEU A 173 6.11 0.79 4.72
C LEU A 173 7.59 0.82 5.10
N LYS A 174 8.13 -0.30 5.62
CA LYS A 174 9.56 -0.42 5.96
C LYS A 174 10.52 -0.31 4.77
N SER A 175 10.01 -0.48 3.55
CA SER A 175 10.82 -0.28 2.35
C SER A 175 10.49 1.07 1.75
N GLN A 176 11.50 1.94 1.66
CA GLN A 176 11.43 3.18 0.89
C GLN A 176 10.90 2.93 -0.52
N GLU A 177 11.29 1.82 -1.16
CA GLU A 177 10.81 1.49 -2.50
C GLU A 177 9.32 1.20 -2.57
N LEU A 178 8.77 0.48 -1.57
CA LEU A 178 7.34 0.21 -1.49
C LEU A 178 6.57 1.52 -1.25
N CYS A 179 7.05 2.34 -0.32
CA CYS A 179 6.44 3.62 -0.01
C CYS A 179 6.38 4.55 -1.24
N LEU A 180 7.49 4.71 -1.98
CA LEU A 180 7.51 5.49 -3.22
C LEU A 180 6.60 4.89 -4.30
N ALA A 181 6.54 3.56 -4.39
CA ALA A 181 5.67 2.88 -5.34
C ALA A 181 4.19 3.09 -5.04
N VAL A 182 3.79 3.04 -3.76
CA VAL A 182 2.42 3.32 -3.32
C VAL A 182 2.05 4.77 -3.60
N GLY A 183 2.88 5.72 -3.16
CA GLY A 183 2.65 7.16 -3.38
C GLY A 183 2.51 7.49 -4.86
N ARG A 184 3.44 7.01 -5.69
CA ARG A 184 3.38 7.22 -7.14
C ARG A 184 2.12 6.61 -7.77
N SER A 185 1.75 5.39 -7.37
CA SER A 185 0.56 4.73 -7.92
C SER A 185 -0.72 5.47 -7.54
N LEU A 186 -0.83 5.95 -6.29
CA LEU A 186 -1.95 6.77 -5.85
C LEU A 186 -2.03 8.09 -6.61
N LYS A 187 -0.90 8.78 -6.77
CA LYS A 187 -0.81 10.02 -7.54
C LYS A 187 -1.26 9.84 -8.99
N GLU A 188 -0.82 8.76 -9.64
CA GLU A 188 -1.22 8.42 -11.00
C GLU A 188 -2.73 8.20 -11.09
N VAL A 189 -3.31 7.40 -10.18
CA VAL A 189 -4.76 7.18 -10.14
C VAL A 189 -5.53 8.50 -9.99
N ILE A 190 -5.14 9.35 -9.03
CA ILE A 190 -5.83 10.61 -8.75
C ILE A 190 -5.72 11.57 -9.94
N SER A 191 -4.58 11.58 -10.64
CA SER A 191 -4.34 12.44 -11.80
C SER A 191 -5.12 11.98 -13.03
N LEU A 192 -5.31 10.66 -13.19
CA LEU A 192 -6.03 10.07 -14.32
C LEU A 192 -7.55 10.08 -14.14
N ALA A 193 -8.01 10.23 -12.90
CA ALA A 193 -9.43 10.35 -12.55
C ALA A 193 -9.96 11.79 -12.61
N ALA A 194 -9.12 12.76 -13.02
CA ALA A 194 -9.46 14.17 -13.15
C ALA A 194 -9.93 14.48 -14.57
#